data_AF-A0AAQ3MR41-F1
#
_entry.id   AF-A0AAQ3MR41-F1
#
_cell.length_a   1.000
_cell.length_b   1.000
_cell.length_c   1.000
_cell.angle_alpha   90.00
_cell.angle_beta   90.00
_cell.angle_gamma   90.00
#
_symmetry.space_group_name_H-M   'P 1'
#
loop_
_entity.id
_entity.type
_entity.pdbx_description
1 polymer ?
#
loop_
_entity_poly.entity_id
_entity_poly.type
_entity_poly.pdbx_seq_one_letter_code
_entity_poly.pdbx_strand_id
1 'polypeptide(L)'
;MHGGATKSVYAPEPFDVGRILLVDIISKGQEITLSTTGPIDPAAGLGTYVEALVRKHDTEFNVVVTQTGSDHPTESIHVLHVGKMRMKLCKGKTTITKEYYSSSMQLCGVRGGGNAAAQAVFWQPKQGLSFVLAFESERERNAAIMLARRFAFDCNIILAGPDHKAALET
;
A
#
# COMPACT_ATOMS: atom_id res chain seq x y z
N MET A 1 -3.64 -14.17 -5.78
CA MET A 1 -2.53 -14.40 -4.84
C MET A 1 -1.93 -13.06 -4.44
N HIS A 2 -1.52 -12.91 -3.18
CA HIS A 2 -0.81 -11.73 -2.68
C HIS A 2 0.68 -12.03 -2.61
N GLY A 3 1.42 -11.65 -3.65
CA GLY A 3 2.88 -11.79 -3.69
C GLY A 3 3.58 -11.29 -2.44
N GLY A 4 4.34 -12.14 -1.74
CA GLY A 4 5.06 -11.75 -0.52
C GLY A 4 4.25 -11.72 0.79
N ALA A 5 2.97 -12.10 0.79
CA ALA A 5 2.17 -12.29 2.01
C ALA A 5 2.41 -13.67 2.65
N THR A 6 3.61 -13.89 3.20
CA THR A 6 4.04 -15.19 3.76
C THR A 6 4.20 -15.17 5.28
N LYS A 7 3.74 -14.11 5.94
CA LYS A 7 3.82 -13.96 7.40
C LYS A 7 2.53 -14.42 8.05
N SER A 8 2.60 -14.73 9.35
CA SER A 8 1.44 -15.17 10.14
C SER A 8 0.37 -14.10 10.34
N VAL A 9 0.68 -12.84 10.00
CA VAL A 9 -0.24 -11.70 10.07
C VAL A 9 -0.34 -11.06 8.70
N TYR A 10 -1.57 -10.89 8.24
CA TYR A 10 -1.92 -10.16 7.02
C TYR A 10 -2.92 -9.06 7.37
N ALA A 11 -2.66 -7.83 6.93
CA ALA A 11 -3.56 -6.70 7.13
C ALA A 11 -4.25 -6.35 5.80
N PRO A 12 -5.58 -6.51 5.69
CA PRO A 12 -6.31 -6.23 4.45
C PRO A 12 -6.03 -4.83 3.89
N GLU A 13 -5.98 -4.74 2.56
CA GLU A 13 -5.82 -3.50 1.81
C GLU A 13 -7.04 -3.24 0.91
N PRO A 14 -7.17 -2.05 0.27
CA PRO A 14 -8.38 -1.71 -0.49
C PRO A 14 -8.78 -2.70 -1.61
N PHE A 15 -7.85 -3.50 -2.14
CA PHE A 15 -8.18 -4.53 -3.13
C PHE A 15 -8.76 -5.82 -2.53
N ASP A 16 -8.73 -5.98 -1.21
CA ASP A 16 -9.29 -7.14 -0.52
C ASP A 16 -10.76 -6.98 -0.18
N VAL A 17 -11.26 -5.73 -0.18
CA VAL A 17 -12.66 -5.41 0.13
C VAL A 17 -13.59 -6.18 -0.82
N GLY A 18 -14.59 -6.85 -0.24
CA GLY A 18 -15.54 -7.70 -0.97
C GLY A 18 -15.00 -9.07 -1.37
N ARG A 19 -13.77 -9.44 -0.98
CA ARG A 19 -13.17 -10.74 -1.27
C ARG A 19 -13.11 -11.61 -0.02
N ILE A 20 -13.30 -12.93 -0.20
CA ILE A 20 -12.91 -13.93 0.80
C ILE A 20 -11.40 -14.13 0.66
N LEU A 21 -10.67 -14.02 1.77
CA LEU A 21 -9.23 -14.27 1.78
C LEU A 21 -8.95 -15.72 2.16
N LEU A 22 -7.93 -16.29 1.55
CA LEU A 22 -7.48 -17.67 1.76
C LEU A 22 -6.02 -17.67 2.22
N VAL A 23 -5.66 -18.64 3.04
CA VAL A 23 -4.28 -18.90 3.44
C VAL A 23 -4.03 -20.40 3.47
N ASP A 24 -2.93 -20.82 2.85
CA ASP A 24 -2.42 -22.17 2.93
C ASP A 24 -1.30 -22.21 3.97
N ILE A 25 -1.43 -23.10 4.94
CA ILE A 25 -0.47 -23.28 6.04
C ILE A 25 0.14 -24.67 5.91
N ILE A 26 1.44 -24.72 5.72
CA ILE A 26 2.21 -25.96 5.68
C ILE A 26 2.98 -26.10 7.00
N SER A 27 2.65 -27.14 7.78
CA SER A 27 3.31 -27.41 9.05
C SER A 27 3.51 -28.91 9.24
N LYS A 28 4.75 -29.33 9.53
CA LYS A 28 5.12 -30.73 9.74
C LYS A 28 4.68 -31.68 8.61
N GLY A 29 4.69 -31.20 7.36
CA GLY A 29 4.29 -31.98 6.19
C GLY A 29 2.77 -32.10 5.99
N GLN A 30 1.96 -31.43 6.81
CA GLN A 30 0.52 -31.29 6.60
C GLN A 30 0.22 -29.92 6.00
N GLU A 31 -0.70 -29.89 5.05
CA GLU A 31 -1.21 -28.67 4.42
C GLU A 31 -2.66 -28.43 4.87
N ILE A 32 -2.94 -27.22 5.33
CA ILE A 32 -4.27 -26.79 5.78
C ILE A 32 -4.59 -25.47 5.10
N THR A 33 -5.72 -25.42 4.39
CA THR A 33 -6.27 -24.18 3.85
C THR A 33 -7.30 -23.60 4.82
N LEU A 34 -7.14 -22.33 5.17
CA LEU A 34 -8.11 -21.55 5.96
C LEU A 34 -8.66 -20.41 5.11
N SER A 35 -9.89 -19.99 5.41
CA SER A 35 -10.52 -18.83 4.78
C SER A 35 -11.05 -17.86 5.83
N THR A 36 -11.26 -16.61 5.42
CA THR A 36 -12.13 -15.71 6.19
C THR A 36 -13.56 -16.26 6.24
N THR A 37 -14.30 -15.92 7.29
CA THR A 37 -15.70 -16.34 7.48
C THR A 37 -16.65 -15.71 6.45
N GLY A 38 -16.24 -14.63 5.82
CA GLY A 38 -16.95 -13.94 4.75
C GLY A 38 -16.04 -12.96 4.02
N PRO A 39 -16.61 -12.17 3.09
CA PRO A 39 -15.90 -11.10 2.41
C PRO A 39 -15.36 -10.04 3.37
N ILE A 40 -14.23 -9.41 3.03
CA ILE A 40 -13.71 -8.27 3.81
C ILE A 40 -14.66 -7.08 3.66
N ASP A 41 -15.10 -6.53 4.80
CA ASP A 41 -15.99 -5.38 4.85
C ASP A 41 -15.29 -4.08 4.40
N PRO A 42 -16.03 -3.15 3.77
CA PRO A 42 -15.53 -1.82 3.47
C PRO A 42 -15.38 -0.98 4.74
N ALA A 43 -14.38 -0.10 4.77
CA ALA A 43 -14.26 0.89 5.83
C ALA A 43 -15.32 2.00 5.68
N ALA A 44 -16.21 2.13 6.66
CA ALA A 44 -17.29 3.12 6.64
C ALA A 44 -16.77 4.56 6.44
N GLY A 45 -17.34 5.28 5.46
CA GLY A 45 -16.98 6.67 5.17
C GLY A 45 -15.60 6.88 4.54
N LEU A 46 -14.84 5.81 4.23
CA LEU A 46 -13.55 5.93 3.54
C LEU A 46 -13.72 6.40 2.09
N GLY A 47 -14.71 5.88 1.37
CA GLY A 47 -15.01 6.30 -0.01
C GLY A 47 -15.29 7.79 -0.11
N THR A 48 -16.21 8.30 0.73
CA THR A 48 -16.52 9.75 0.80
C THR A 48 -15.30 10.60 1.14
N TYR A 49 -14.44 10.10 2.03
CA TYR A 49 -13.20 10.79 2.37
C TYR A 49 -12.26 10.88 1.17
N VAL A 50 -12.04 9.78 0.44
CA VAL A 50 -11.21 9.76 -0.78
C VAL A 50 -11.77 10.69 -1.86
N GLU A 51 -13.08 10.70 -2.08
CA GLU A 51 -13.73 11.62 -3.05
C GLU A 51 -13.51 13.09 -2.70
N ALA A 52 -13.47 13.44 -1.41
CA ALA A 52 -13.10 14.78 -0.98
C ALA A 52 -11.62 15.10 -1.27
N LEU A 53 -10.72 14.12 -1.11
CA LEU A 53 -9.29 14.29 -1.40
C LEU A 53 -8.99 14.41 -2.90
N VAL A 54 -9.72 13.71 -3.77
CA VAL A 54 -9.57 13.78 -5.24
C VAL A 54 -9.75 15.20 -5.79
N ARG A 55 -10.54 16.03 -5.10
CA ARG A 55 -10.75 17.45 -5.45
C ARG A 55 -9.49 18.30 -5.24
N LYS A 56 -8.57 17.86 -4.39
CA LYS A 56 -7.28 18.52 -4.16
C LYS A 56 -6.27 18.12 -5.26
N HIS A 57 -5.37 19.04 -5.61
CA HIS A 57 -4.31 18.74 -6.59
C HIS A 57 -3.21 17.84 -6.02
N ASP A 58 -3.00 17.94 -4.71
CA ASP A 58 -1.98 17.24 -3.94
C ASP A 58 -2.51 17.08 -2.51
N THR A 59 -2.32 15.90 -1.92
CA THR A 59 -2.65 15.62 -0.52
C THR A 59 -1.42 15.13 0.20
N GLU A 60 -1.20 15.66 1.40
CA GLU A 60 -0.08 15.35 2.28
C GLU A 60 -0.50 14.38 3.38
N PHE A 61 0.34 13.40 3.64
CA PHE A 61 0.19 12.45 4.74
C PHE A 61 1.48 12.42 5.56
N ASN A 62 1.37 12.58 6.88
CA ASN A 62 2.49 12.33 7.78
C ASN A 62 2.77 10.84 7.82
N VAL A 63 4.02 10.47 7.60
CA VAL A 63 4.44 9.07 7.62
C VAL A 63 5.78 8.91 8.34
N VAL A 64 5.97 7.76 8.98
CA VAL A 64 7.27 7.32 9.46
C VAL A 64 7.84 6.32 8.47
N VAL A 65 9.06 6.57 7.99
CA VAL A 65 9.77 5.58 7.16
C VAL A 65 10.31 4.50 8.11
N THR A 66 9.78 3.28 8.01
CA THR A 66 10.22 2.16 8.86
C THR A 66 11.25 1.28 8.17
N GLN A 67 11.34 1.33 6.83
CA GLN A 67 12.33 0.58 6.06
C GLN A 67 12.60 1.28 4.72
N THR A 68 13.85 1.26 4.26
CA THR A 68 14.26 1.67 2.91
C THR A 68 15.05 0.53 2.27
N GLY A 69 14.55 -0.07 1.19
CA GLY A 69 15.16 -1.27 0.61
C GLY A 69 15.29 -2.41 1.63
N SER A 70 16.50 -2.97 1.79
CA SER A 70 16.84 -3.98 2.80
C SER A 70 17.45 -3.40 4.09
N ASP A 71 17.58 -2.08 4.18
CA ASP A 71 18.32 -1.44 5.26
C ASP A 71 17.49 -1.32 6.55
N HIS A 72 18.21 -1.25 7.67
CA HIS A 72 17.69 -1.14 9.04
C HIS A 72 16.79 0.10 9.25
N PRO A 73 15.86 0.04 10.24
CA PRO A 73 14.83 1.06 10.42
C PRO A 73 15.41 2.45 10.67
N THR A 74 15.02 3.39 9.82
CA THR A 74 15.31 4.83 10.01
C THR A 74 14.03 5.52 10.45
N GLU A 75 13.61 5.29 11.70
CA GLU A 75 12.39 5.89 12.27
C GLU A 75 12.48 7.42 12.25
N SER A 76 11.95 8.01 11.18
CA SER A 76 11.94 9.45 11.01
C SER A 76 10.69 9.88 10.29
N ILE A 77 10.16 11.01 10.77
CA ILE A 77 8.93 11.61 10.27
C ILE A 77 9.21 12.26 8.92
N HIS A 78 8.35 11.94 7.97
CA HIS A 78 8.35 12.40 6.60
C HIS A 78 6.93 12.82 6.20
N VAL A 79 6.83 13.50 5.07
CA VAL A 79 5.56 13.83 4.43
C VAL A 79 5.50 13.11 3.09
N LEU A 80 4.51 12.24 2.93
CA LEU A 80 4.15 11.64 1.65
C LEU A 80 3.13 12.52 0.96
N HIS A 81 3.48 13.01 -0.22
CA HIS A 81 2.58 13.71 -1.12
C HIS A 81 2.02 12.74 -2.15
N VAL A 82 0.69 12.71 -2.26
CA VAL A 82 -0.06 11.99 -3.29
C VAL A 82 -0.74 13.01 -4.18
N GLY A 83 -0.14 13.28 -5.34
CA GLY A 83 -0.62 14.26 -6.31
C GLY A 83 -1.17 13.61 -7.57
N LYS A 84 -1.87 14.41 -8.39
CA LYS A 84 -2.55 13.93 -9.62
C LYS A 84 -1.66 13.21 -10.63
N MET A 85 -0.37 13.55 -10.70
CA MET A 85 0.56 12.98 -11.68
C MET A 85 1.73 12.21 -11.06
N ARG A 86 1.95 12.35 -9.75
CA ARG A 86 3.18 11.90 -9.11
C ARG A 86 3.01 11.69 -7.61
N MET A 87 3.91 10.89 -7.06
CA MET A 87 4.11 10.77 -5.62
C MET A 87 5.48 11.33 -5.22
N LYS A 88 5.57 11.93 -4.04
CA LYS A 88 6.81 12.53 -3.52
C LYS A 88 6.94 12.27 -2.02
N LEU A 89 8.12 11.89 -1.56
CA LEU A 89 8.44 11.77 -0.14
C LEU A 89 9.43 12.86 0.27
N CYS A 90 9.11 13.58 1.33
CA CYS A 90 9.91 14.69 1.85
C CYS A 90 10.31 14.49 3.31
N LYS A 91 11.51 14.93 3.68
CA LYS A 91 11.96 15.10 5.07
C LYS A 91 12.19 16.59 5.31
N GLY A 92 11.26 17.24 6.01
CA GLY A 92 11.25 18.69 6.10
C GLY A 92 11.19 19.33 4.72
N LYS A 93 12.13 20.22 4.40
CA LYS A 93 12.22 20.90 3.09
C LYS A 93 12.90 20.05 2.00
N THR A 94 13.50 18.93 2.35
CA THR A 94 14.27 18.10 1.42
C THR A 94 13.38 17.05 0.77
N THR A 95 13.46 16.94 -0.56
CA THR A 95 12.81 15.86 -1.31
C THR A 95 13.71 14.63 -1.28
N ILE A 96 13.22 13.54 -0.69
CA ILE A 96 13.94 12.24 -0.65
C ILE A 96 13.77 11.52 -1.99
N THR A 97 12.54 11.47 -2.48
CA THR A 97 12.22 10.91 -3.79
C THR A 97 10.97 11.56 -4.36
N LYS A 98 10.87 11.58 -5.68
CA LYS A 98 9.77 12.16 -6.44
C LYS A 98 9.68 11.44 -7.77
N GLU A 99 8.60 10.72 -7.99
CA GLU A 99 8.41 9.95 -9.23
C GLU A 99 7.00 10.16 -9.77
N TYR A 100 6.90 10.34 -11.08
CA TYR A 100 5.62 10.31 -11.78
C TYR A 100 5.06 8.89 -11.77
N TYR A 101 3.74 8.75 -11.85
CA TYR A 101 3.13 7.43 -12.00
C TYR A 101 3.68 6.75 -13.25
N SER A 102 4.11 5.51 -13.11
CA SER A 102 4.72 4.73 -14.17
C SER A 102 4.36 3.26 -14.04
N SER A 103 4.49 2.51 -15.13
CA SER A 103 4.29 1.06 -15.14
C SER A 103 5.30 0.30 -14.27
N SER A 104 6.42 0.90 -13.87
CA SER A 104 7.37 0.30 -12.91
C SER A 104 7.03 0.56 -11.44
N MET A 105 6.17 1.56 -11.15
CA MET A 105 5.80 1.91 -9.79
C MET A 105 4.90 0.83 -9.17
N GLN A 106 5.09 0.56 -7.88
CA GLN A 106 4.26 -0.35 -7.10
C GLN A 106 3.81 0.29 -5.79
N LEU A 107 2.57 -0.01 -5.37
CA LEU A 107 1.99 0.46 -4.12
C LEU A 107 0.92 -0.52 -3.60
N CYS A 108 1.08 -0.97 -2.35
CA CYS A 108 0.11 -1.81 -1.66
C CYS A 108 0.24 -1.68 -0.13
N GLY A 109 -0.71 -2.27 0.61
CA GLY A 109 -0.51 -2.53 2.03
C GLY A 109 0.73 -3.41 2.28
N VAL A 110 1.39 -3.26 3.43
CA VAL A 110 2.51 -4.14 3.78
C VAL A 110 2.00 -5.56 4.03
N ARG A 111 2.69 -6.54 3.45
CA ARG A 111 2.33 -7.97 3.50
C ARG A 111 3.08 -8.74 4.61
N GLY A 112 3.50 -8.04 5.67
CA GLY A 112 4.27 -8.54 6.80
C GLY A 112 4.52 -7.46 7.86
N GLY A 113 5.16 -7.79 8.99
CA GLY A 113 5.51 -6.80 10.03
C GLY A 113 4.57 -6.74 11.24
N GLY A 114 3.73 -7.76 11.46
CA GLY A 114 2.90 -7.88 12.65
C GLY A 114 1.80 -6.80 12.74
N ASN A 115 1.48 -6.35 13.95
CA ASN A 115 0.35 -5.44 14.20
C ASN A 115 0.49 -4.07 13.51
N ALA A 116 1.71 -3.64 13.16
CA ALA A 116 1.92 -2.36 12.46
C ALA A 116 1.54 -2.41 10.96
N ALA A 117 1.32 -3.61 10.39
CA ALA A 117 1.05 -3.78 8.96
C ALA A 117 -0.23 -3.08 8.48
N ALA A 118 -1.23 -2.94 9.36
CA ALA A 118 -2.50 -2.28 9.04
C ALA A 118 -2.35 -0.78 8.80
N GLN A 119 -1.33 -0.16 9.41
CA GLN A 119 -1.03 1.26 9.27
C GLN A 119 0.08 1.55 8.26
N ALA A 120 0.69 0.51 7.69
CA ALA A 120 1.83 0.67 6.80
C ALA A 120 1.51 0.35 5.34
N VAL A 121 2.25 0.98 4.43
CA VAL A 121 2.27 0.66 2.99
C VAL A 121 3.67 0.29 2.53
N PHE A 122 3.73 -0.60 1.56
CA PHE A 122 4.91 -0.79 0.72
C PHE A 122 4.77 0.11 -0.52
N TRP A 123 5.76 0.97 -0.74
CA TRP A 123 5.84 1.82 -1.93
C TRP A 123 7.18 1.64 -2.63
N GLN A 124 7.13 1.22 -3.89
CA GLN A 124 8.29 1.17 -4.78
C GLN A 124 8.12 2.25 -5.85
N PRO A 125 8.72 3.44 -5.67
CA PRO A 125 8.64 4.51 -6.67
C PRO A 125 9.24 4.11 -8.03
N LYS A 126 10.36 3.39 -8.00
CA LYS A 126 11.08 2.88 -9.18
C LYS A 126 11.88 1.63 -8.84
N GLN A 127 12.34 0.91 -9.85
CA GLN A 127 13.17 -0.28 -9.64
C GLN A 127 14.42 0.04 -8.81
N GLY A 128 14.74 -0.81 -7.84
CA GLY A 128 15.88 -0.65 -6.94
C GLY A 128 15.66 0.31 -5.77
N LEU A 129 14.48 0.95 -5.65
CA LEU A 129 14.15 1.83 -4.53
C LEU A 129 12.75 1.54 -3.99
N SER A 130 12.66 1.12 -2.74
CA SER A 130 11.39 0.86 -2.05
C SER A 130 11.41 1.37 -0.62
N PHE A 131 10.21 1.64 -0.11
CA PHE A 131 9.98 2.15 1.23
C PHE A 131 8.85 1.37 1.89
N VAL A 132 8.96 1.23 3.21
CA VAL A 132 7.82 0.93 4.07
C VAL A 132 7.48 2.20 4.85
N LEU A 133 6.25 2.70 4.67
CA LEU A 133 5.77 3.94 5.25
C LEU A 133 4.61 3.64 6.20
N ALA A 134 4.77 3.96 7.48
CA ALA A 134 3.72 3.87 8.49
C ALA A 134 2.97 5.19 8.60
N PHE A 135 1.64 5.15 8.58
CA PHE A 135 0.75 6.30 8.70
C PHE A 135 0.24 6.46 10.13
N GLU A 136 -0.31 7.64 10.43
CA GLU A 136 -0.95 7.92 11.73
C GLU A 136 -2.17 7.02 12.02
N SER A 137 -2.85 6.54 10.97
CA SER A 137 -3.98 5.61 11.12
C SER A 137 -4.16 4.70 9.90
N GLU A 138 -4.89 3.60 10.08
CA GLU A 138 -5.28 2.70 8.99
C GLU A 138 -6.15 3.41 7.96
N ARG A 139 -6.96 4.40 8.39
CA ARG A 139 -7.81 5.20 7.51
C ARG A 139 -6.97 6.04 6.56
N GLU A 140 -5.95 6.74 7.08
CA GLU A 140 -5.02 7.54 6.26
C GLU A 140 -4.22 6.65 5.31
N ARG A 141 -3.74 5.50 5.79
CA ARG A 141 -3.06 4.48 4.99
C ARG A 141 -3.92 4.03 3.80
N ASN A 142 -5.17 3.65 4.05
CA ASN A 142 -6.07 3.18 3.00
C ASN A 142 -6.51 4.31 2.06
N ALA A 143 -6.71 5.53 2.58
CA ALA A 143 -7.04 6.70 1.77
C ALA A 143 -5.89 7.05 0.81
N ALA A 144 -4.64 7.02 1.27
CA ALA A 144 -3.47 7.26 0.45
C ALA A 144 -3.33 6.22 -0.68
N ILE A 145 -3.55 4.93 -0.39
CA ILE A 145 -3.54 3.88 -1.43
C ILE A 145 -4.62 4.13 -2.48
N MET A 146 -5.87 4.35 -2.04
CA MET A 146 -7.00 4.56 -2.96
C MET A 146 -6.81 5.82 -3.81
N LEU A 147 -6.35 6.91 -3.21
CA LEU A 147 -6.09 8.17 -3.90
C LEU A 147 -4.96 8.04 -4.93
N ALA A 148 -3.84 7.42 -4.56
CA ALA A 148 -2.72 7.19 -5.48
C ALA A 148 -3.13 6.30 -6.65
N ARG A 149 -3.90 5.23 -6.40
CA ARG A 149 -4.45 4.36 -7.45
C ARG A 149 -5.39 5.11 -8.38
N ARG A 150 -6.24 5.98 -7.84
CA ARG A 150 -7.15 6.79 -8.65
C ARG A 150 -6.39 7.75 -9.57
N PHE A 151 -5.42 8.48 -9.04
CA PHE A 151 -4.61 9.39 -9.84
C PHE A 151 -3.72 8.68 -10.85
N ALA A 152 -3.16 7.51 -10.50
CA ALA A 152 -2.43 6.69 -11.45
C ALA A 152 -3.34 6.21 -12.60
N PHE A 153 -4.57 5.79 -12.29
CA PHE A 153 -5.56 5.39 -13.28
C PHE A 153 -5.92 6.54 -14.23
N ASP A 154 -6.09 7.75 -13.72
CA ASP A 154 -6.31 8.95 -14.54
C ASP A 154 -5.10 9.26 -15.47
N CYS A 155 -3.92 8.73 -15.16
CA CYS A 155 -2.71 8.75 -15.98
C CYS A 155 -2.55 7.51 -16.89
N ASN A 156 -3.58 6.66 -17.01
CA ASN A 156 -3.54 5.35 -17.69
C ASN A 156 -2.51 4.36 -17.11
N ILE A 157 -2.23 4.44 -15.80
CA ILE A 157 -1.32 3.54 -15.08
C ILE A 157 -2.09 2.69 -14.08
N ILE A 158 -1.91 1.37 -14.15
CA ILE A 158 -2.38 0.44 -13.11
C ILE A 158 -1.34 0.39 -11.98
N LEU A 159 -1.61 1.12 -10.91
CA LEU A 159 -0.79 1.12 -9.70
C LEU A 159 -1.24 0.02 -8.72
N ALA A 160 -0.40 -0.98 -8.51
CA ALA A 160 -0.70 -2.10 -7.63
C ALA A 160 0.57 -2.61 -6.93
N GLY A 161 0.41 -3.55 -5.99
CA GLY A 161 1.56 -4.21 -5.34
C GLY A 161 2.29 -5.19 -6.26
N PRO A 162 3.39 -5.79 -5.76
CA PRO A 162 4.06 -6.90 -6.43
C PRO A 162 3.06 -8.01 -6.80
N ASP A 163 3.26 -8.62 -7.96
CA ASP A 163 2.50 -9.77 -8.49
C ASP A 163 1.00 -9.53 -8.78
N HIS A 164 0.46 -8.33 -8.53
CA HIS A 164 -0.90 -8.00 -8.94
C HIS A 164 -1.01 -7.68 -10.44
N LYS A 165 0.11 -7.31 -11.08
CA LYS A 165 0.18 -7.04 -12.53
C LYS A 165 0.09 -8.31 -13.38
N ALA A 166 0.53 -9.45 -12.84
CA ALA A 166 0.46 -10.73 -13.55
C ALA A 166 -0.98 -11.27 -13.70
N ALA A 167 -1.93 -10.79 -12.89
CA ALA A 167 -3.31 -11.27 -12.88
C ALA A 167 -4.25 -10.57 -13.89
N LEU A 168 -3.76 -9.59 -14.65
CA LEU A 168 -4.54 -8.87 -15.68
C LEU A 168 -4.18 -9.30 -17.11
N GLU A 169 -3.28 -10.26 -17.30
CA GLU A 169 -2.84 -10.78 -18.62
C GLU A 169 -3.35 -12.20 -18.95
N THR A 170 -4.39 -12.69 -18.26
CA THR A 170 -5.05 -13.98 -18.55
C THR A 170 -6.56 -13.82 -18.55
#